data_AF-A0A2W4QX69-F1
#
_entry.id   AF-A0A2W4QX69-F1
#
_cell.length_a   1.000
_cell.length_b   1.000
_cell.length_c   1.000
_cell.angle_alpha   90.00
_cell.angle_beta   90.00
_cell.angle_gamma   90.00
#
_symmetry.space_group_name_H-M   'P 1'
#
loop_
_entity.id
_entity.type
_entity.pdbx_description
1 polymer ?
#
loop_
_entity_poly.entity_id
_entity_poly.type
_entity_poly.pdbx_seq_one_letter_code
_entity_poly.pdbx_strand_id
1 'polypeptide(L)'
;MFNNVMAARDAGVNLLFLSGNSVDGTVYLEPSTDGRPNRVTGRLPEREFRKEQDLMGSTSYGVGYTSFVVKQPDHWMFEGTGMKLNDSIPDLIGWEYHGIPTGNMDGLVVVAQNTIPPNQFTSDSPADHAATFYTTPKGNFVFNAGTCFWSIPLSTPPGYQQPVCNLGQNGYRVIDYTETDRERVRRITKNNEEFVGQGE
;
A
#
# COMPACT_ATOMS: atom_id res chain seq x y z
N MET A 1 18.26 0.68 3.72
CA MET A 1 17.37 0.08 2.71
C MET A 1 16.70 1.13 1.84
N PHE A 2 16.02 2.13 2.43
CA PHE A 2 15.35 3.23 1.71
C PHE A 2 16.15 3.81 0.52
N ASN A 3 17.39 4.27 0.74
CA ASN A 3 18.22 4.85 -0.33
C ASN A 3 18.48 3.88 -1.50
N ASN A 4 18.57 2.58 -1.25
CA ASN A 4 18.78 1.58 -2.31
C ASN A 4 17.51 1.38 -3.13
N VAL A 5 16.34 1.45 -2.49
CA VAL A 5 15.04 1.34 -3.19
C VAL A 5 14.79 2.60 -4.02
N MET A 6 15.11 3.78 -3.48
CA MET A 6 15.14 5.05 -4.23
C MET A 6 16.07 4.95 -5.45
N ALA A 7 17.31 4.46 -5.25
CA ALA A 7 18.25 4.28 -6.35
C ALA A 7 17.75 3.28 -7.40
N ALA A 8 17.05 2.20 -7.00
CA ALA A 8 16.44 1.27 -7.93
C ALA A 8 15.32 1.92 -8.76
N ARG A 9 14.45 2.71 -8.12
CA ARG A 9 13.44 3.52 -8.81
C ARG A 9 14.09 4.42 -9.86
N ASP A 10 15.10 5.18 -9.45
CA ASP A 10 15.81 6.13 -10.32
C ASP A 10 16.63 5.41 -11.41
N ALA A 11 16.95 4.13 -11.20
CA ALA A 11 17.59 3.28 -12.20
C ALA A 11 16.62 2.73 -13.26
N GLY A 12 15.31 2.82 -13.05
CA GLY A 12 14.29 2.31 -13.99
C GLY A 12 13.51 1.10 -13.49
N VAL A 13 13.57 0.77 -12.19
CA VAL A 13 12.85 -0.37 -11.62
C VAL A 13 11.43 0.03 -11.24
N ASN A 14 10.43 -0.75 -11.65
CA ASN A 14 9.04 -0.61 -11.19
C ASN A 14 8.94 -1.04 -9.72
N LEU A 15 8.25 -0.27 -8.89
CA LEU A 15 8.06 -0.57 -7.47
C LEU A 15 6.58 -0.71 -7.13
N LEU A 16 6.25 -1.77 -6.39
CA LEU A 16 4.90 -2.01 -5.87
C LEU A 16 4.98 -2.10 -4.34
N PHE A 17 4.36 -1.14 -3.66
CA PHE A 17 4.15 -1.16 -2.21
C PHE A 17 2.76 -1.72 -1.93
N LEU A 18 2.69 -3.05 -1.77
CA LEU A 18 1.46 -3.81 -1.53
C LEU A 18 1.18 -3.99 -0.03
N SER A 19 1.51 -2.99 0.78
CA SER A 19 1.28 -2.95 2.22
C SER A 19 1.06 -1.52 2.70
N GLY A 20 0.40 -1.37 3.85
CA GLY A 20 0.49 -0.18 4.69
C GLY A 20 1.74 -0.27 5.56
N ASN A 21 2.11 0.83 6.21
CA ASN A 21 3.28 0.90 7.09
C ASN A 21 4.57 0.41 6.40
N SER A 22 4.66 0.65 5.08
CA SER A 22 5.68 0.02 4.22
C SER A 22 7.08 0.56 4.45
N VAL A 23 7.21 1.83 4.84
CA VAL A 23 8.50 2.48 5.12
C VAL A 23 8.36 3.25 6.44
N ASP A 24 8.34 2.55 7.56
CA ASP A 24 8.19 3.18 8.88
C ASP A 24 9.38 2.92 9.81
N GLY A 25 9.81 3.98 10.49
CA GLY A 25 10.96 3.98 11.37
C GLY A 25 12.32 3.74 10.70
N THR A 26 13.35 3.75 11.54
CA THR A 26 14.73 3.44 11.12
C THR A 26 15.24 2.28 11.93
N VAL A 27 15.65 1.21 11.24
CA VAL A 27 16.31 0.04 11.83
C VAL A 27 17.81 0.17 11.61
N TYR A 28 18.59 -0.05 12.68
CA TYR A 28 20.04 -0.12 12.64
C TYR A 28 20.53 -1.55 12.85
N LEU A 29 21.72 -1.83 12.36
CA LEU A 29 22.39 -3.13 12.46
C LEU A 29 23.71 -2.97 13.20
N GLU A 30 23.94 -3.81 14.19
CA GLU A 30 25.17 -3.85 14.99
C GLU A 30 25.86 -5.22 14.87
N PRO A 31 27.18 -5.30 15.14
CA PRO A 31 27.88 -6.58 15.26
C PRO A 31 27.35 -7.44 16.42
N SER A 32 27.49 -8.76 16.31
CA SER A 32 27.33 -9.65 17.47
C SER A 32 28.48 -9.50 18.47
N THR A 33 28.32 -10.10 19.64
CA THR A 33 29.36 -10.15 20.70
C THR A 33 30.68 -10.80 20.25
N ASP A 34 30.65 -11.61 19.18
CA ASP A 34 31.83 -12.21 18.54
C ASP A 34 32.36 -11.42 17.32
N GLY A 35 31.85 -10.20 17.09
CA GLY A 35 32.35 -9.26 16.08
C GLY A 35 31.80 -9.45 14.66
N ARG A 36 30.96 -10.46 14.40
CA ARG A 36 30.34 -10.61 13.07
C ARG A 36 29.36 -9.46 12.80
N PRO A 37 29.50 -8.74 11.67
CA PRO A 37 28.66 -7.57 11.39
C PRO A 37 27.20 -7.96 11.15
N ASN A 38 26.29 -7.04 11.44
CA ASN A 38 24.86 -7.16 11.12
C ASN A 38 24.18 -8.40 11.73
N ARG A 39 24.34 -8.59 13.05
CA ARG A 39 23.74 -9.72 13.79
C ARG A 39 22.78 -9.28 14.90
N VAL A 40 22.81 -8.00 15.25
CA VAL A 40 21.86 -7.39 16.16
C VAL A 40 21.08 -6.33 15.39
N THR A 41 19.75 -6.32 15.55
CA THR A 41 18.84 -5.34 14.97
C THR A 41 18.23 -4.49 16.08
N GLY A 42 18.22 -3.18 15.92
CA GLY A 42 17.48 -2.26 16.80
C GLY A 42 16.71 -1.22 15.99
N ARG A 43 15.78 -0.52 16.64
CA ARG A 43 15.03 0.59 16.03
C ARG A 43 15.43 1.88 16.73
N LEU A 44 15.64 2.95 15.96
CA LEU A 44 15.81 4.29 16.52
C LEU A 44 14.53 4.72 17.26
N PRO A 45 14.65 5.57 18.30
CA PRO A 45 13.50 6.01 19.10
C PRO A 45 12.49 6.82 18.27
N GLU A 46 12.91 7.46 17.18
CA GLU A 46 12.02 8.08 16.21
C GLU A 46 11.13 7.02 15.57
N ARG A 47 9.84 7.05 15.93
CA ARG A 47 8.84 6.17 15.32
C ARG A 47 8.76 6.39 13.81
N GLU A 48 8.54 7.63 13.41
CA GLU A 48 8.18 7.98 12.04
C GLU A 48 9.41 8.19 11.14
N PHE A 49 9.33 7.66 9.91
CA PHE A 49 10.32 7.94 8.88
C PHE A 49 9.84 9.10 7.99
N ARG A 50 10.39 10.31 8.18
CA ARG A 50 9.86 11.55 7.55
C ARG A 50 10.06 11.70 6.03
N LYS A 51 10.43 10.64 5.33
CA LYS A 51 10.70 10.63 3.88
C LYS A 51 9.94 9.55 3.12
N GLU A 52 8.91 8.96 3.72
CA GLU A 52 8.04 7.98 3.06
C GLU A 52 7.52 8.48 1.72
N GLN A 53 7.01 9.72 1.71
CA GLN A 53 6.43 10.35 0.55
C GLN A 53 7.40 10.52 -0.61
N ASP A 54 8.70 10.68 -0.34
CA ASP A 54 9.72 10.85 -1.38
C ASP A 54 9.86 9.58 -2.24
N LEU A 55 9.38 8.43 -1.73
CA LEU A 55 9.40 7.14 -2.41
C LEU A 55 7.99 6.65 -2.78
N MET A 56 7.02 6.72 -1.89
CA MET A 56 5.68 6.14 -2.07
C MET A 56 4.61 7.15 -2.49
N GLY A 57 4.91 8.45 -2.45
CA GLY A 57 3.97 9.54 -2.74
C GLY A 57 2.98 9.90 -1.63
N SER A 58 2.92 9.11 -0.57
CA SER A 58 2.13 9.38 0.63
C SER A 58 2.91 8.95 1.88
N THR A 59 2.36 9.25 3.05
CA THR A 59 2.91 8.86 4.37
C THR A 59 2.04 7.82 5.07
N SER A 60 2.65 7.02 5.92
CA SER A 60 1.93 6.15 6.86
C SER A 60 1.20 6.97 7.90
N TYR A 61 0.02 6.49 8.30
CA TYR A 61 -0.76 7.08 9.39
C TYR A 61 -0.79 6.14 10.58
N GLY A 62 -1.64 5.13 10.48
CA GLY A 62 -1.86 4.15 11.53
C GLY A 62 -2.98 3.22 11.13
N VAL A 63 -3.70 2.74 12.13
CA VAL A 63 -4.75 1.73 11.94
C VAL A 63 -6.01 2.39 11.41
N GLY A 64 -6.66 1.78 10.43
CA GLY A 64 -7.90 2.28 9.85
C GLY A 64 -8.55 1.26 8.94
N TYR A 65 -9.87 1.39 8.75
CA TYR A 65 -10.67 0.41 8.00
C TYR A 65 -11.62 1.08 7.05
N THR A 66 -11.54 0.73 5.78
CA THR A 66 -12.50 1.18 4.77
C THR A 66 -12.42 0.30 3.51
N SER A 67 -13.16 0.69 2.48
CA SER A 67 -13.12 0.05 1.17
C SER A 67 -12.09 0.70 0.26
N PHE A 68 -11.45 -0.06 -0.63
CA PHE A 68 -10.67 0.49 -1.73
C PHE A 68 -11.63 0.97 -2.82
N VAL A 69 -11.72 2.28 -3.08
CA VAL A 69 -12.71 2.87 -3.99
C VAL A 69 -12.03 3.53 -5.18
N VAL A 70 -12.32 3.07 -6.39
CA VAL A 70 -11.66 3.50 -7.63
C VAL A 70 -11.94 4.97 -7.94
N LYS A 71 -10.88 5.71 -8.28
CA LYS A 71 -10.95 7.13 -8.71
C LYS A 71 -10.46 7.36 -10.13
N GLN A 72 -9.69 6.43 -10.70
CA GLN A 72 -9.14 6.52 -12.04
C GLN A 72 -9.44 5.23 -12.83
N PRO A 73 -10.70 4.92 -13.18
CA PRO A 73 -11.06 3.64 -13.80
C PRO A 73 -10.42 3.41 -15.17
N ASP A 74 -10.06 4.48 -15.89
CA ASP A 74 -9.39 4.41 -17.19
C ASP A 74 -7.87 4.19 -17.07
N HIS A 75 -7.32 4.15 -15.85
CA HIS A 75 -5.93 3.80 -15.63
C HIS A 75 -5.72 2.32 -15.96
N TRP A 76 -4.69 2.01 -16.75
CA TRP A 76 -4.36 0.66 -17.25
C TRP A 76 -4.32 -0.42 -16.15
N MET A 77 -3.97 -0.06 -14.91
CA MET A 77 -4.02 -1.01 -13.78
C MET A 77 -5.41 -1.63 -13.55
N PHE A 78 -6.49 -0.96 -13.96
CA PHE A 78 -7.87 -1.46 -13.83
C PHE A 78 -8.36 -2.18 -15.09
N GLU A 79 -7.54 -2.30 -16.15
CA GLU A 79 -7.93 -2.99 -17.37
C GLU A 79 -8.34 -4.44 -17.08
N GLY A 80 -9.46 -4.87 -17.67
CA GLY A 80 -10.00 -6.23 -17.47
C GLY A 80 -10.60 -6.51 -16.09
N THR A 81 -10.62 -5.54 -15.17
CA THR A 81 -11.30 -5.69 -13.86
C THR A 81 -12.80 -5.46 -13.93
N GLY A 82 -13.25 -4.73 -14.98
CA GLY A 82 -14.62 -4.24 -15.11
C GLY A 82 -15.01 -3.15 -14.10
N MET A 83 -14.07 -2.68 -13.27
CA MET A 83 -14.34 -1.66 -12.26
C MET A 83 -14.55 -0.29 -12.91
N LYS A 84 -15.54 0.45 -12.39
CA LYS A 84 -15.89 1.80 -12.82
C LYS A 84 -15.54 2.82 -11.74
N LEU A 85 -15.71 4.11 -12.06
CA LEU A 85 -15.55 5.18 -11.09
C LEU A 85 -16.47 4.93 -9.87
N ASN A 86 -15.87 4.96 -8.68
CA ASN A 86 -16.49 4.66 -7.39
C ASN A 86 -16.93 3.21 -7.15
N ASP A 87 -16.59 2.26 -8.04
CA ASP A 87 -16.65 0.85 -7.65
C ASP A 87 -15.66 0.59 -6.50
N SER A 88 -16.06 -0.29 -5.60
CA SER A 88 -15.31 -0.58 -4.38
C SER A 88 -14.92 -2.04 -4.26
N ILE A 89 -13.80 -2.30 -3.58
CA ILE A 89 -13.49 -3.59 -2.98
C ILE A 89 -13.68 -3.41 -1.47
N PRO A 90 -14.79 -3.92 -0.88
CA PRO A 90 -15.08 -3.76 0.53
C PRO A 90 -13.99 -4.31 1.43
N ASP A 91 -13.73 -3.64 2.55
CA ASP A 91 -12.80 -4.08 3.59
C ASP A 91 -11.33 -4.27 3.17
N LEU A 92 -10.96 -3.87 1.94
CA LEU A 92 -9.59 -4.00 1.44
C LEU A 92 -8.61 -3.04 2.11
N ILE A 93 -9.08 -2.00 2.80
CA ILE A 93 -8.21 -1.08 3.54
C ILE A 93 -8.17 -1.49 5.01
N GLY A 94 -6.98 -1.86 5.45
CA GLY A 94 -6.57 -2.15 6.83
C GLY A 94 -5.29 -2.99 6.83
N TRP A 95 -4.78 -3.49 7.96
CA TRP A 95 -4.94 -2.97 9.31
C TRP A 95 -4.40 -1.54 9.38
N GLU A 96 -3.20 -1.31 8.85
CA GLU A 96 -2.62 0.03 8.68
C GLU A 96 -2.78 0.53 7.24
N TYR A 97 -2.86 1.86 7.09
CA TYR A 97 -3.08 2.52 5.81
C TYR A 97 -2.15 3.73 5.58
N HIS A 98 -1.99 4.09 4.31
CA HIS A 98 -1.37 5.36 3.89
C HIS A 98 -2.46 6.35 3.47
N GLY A 99 -2.25 7.62 3.76
CA GLY A 99 -3.25 8.66 3.50
C GLY A 99 -3.07 9.38 2.16
N ILE A 100 -3.76 10.50 2.01
CA ILE A 100 -3.67 11.36 0.81
C ILE A 100 -2.22 11.73 0.46
N PRO A 101 -1.92 11.99 -0.83
CA PRO A 101 -0.58 12.33 -1.26
C PRO A 101 0.04 13.49 -0.48
N THR A 102 1.26 13.29 0.00
CA THR A 102 2.10 14.31 0.64
C THR A 102 3.42 14.53 -0.11
N GLY A 103 3.67 13.75 -1.16
CA GLY A 103 4.80 13.90 -2.06
C GLY A 103 4.51 14.87 -3.21
N ASN A 104 5.55 15.20 -3.97
CA ASN A 104 5.53 16.19 -5.05
C ASN A 104 6.12 15.68 -6.37
N MET A 105 6.07 14.36 -6.59
CA MET A 105 6.57 13.75 -7.84
C MET A 105 5.66 14.11 -9.01
N ASP A 106 6.27 14.33 -10.16
CA ASP A 106 5.55 14.58 -11.41
C ASP A 106 4.64 13.40 -11.75
N GLY A 107 3.41 13.69 -12.18
CA GLY A 107 2.43 12.67 -12.53
C GLY A 107 1.89 11.86 -11.34
N LEU A 108 2.11 12.29 -10.09
CA LEU A 108 1.51 11.68 -8.92
C LEU A 108 -0.01 11.81 -8.94
N VAL A 109 -0.69 10.67 -9.01
CA VAL A 109 -2.15 10.55 -9.05
C VAL A 109 -2.66 9.65 -7.93
N VAL A 110 -3.92 9.89 -7.55
CA VAL A 110 -4.69 9.02 -6.66
C VAL A 110 -5.54 8.09 -7.52
N VAL A 111 -5.24 6.79 -7.49
CA VAL A 111 -5.97 5.78 -8.28
C VAL A 111 -7.16 5.20 -7.53
N ALA A 112 -7.11 5.22 -6.20
CA ALA A 112 -8.23 4.91 -5.32
C ALA A 112 -8.14 5.70 -4.02
N GLN A 113 -9.29 6.07 -3.46
CA GLN A 113 -9.37 6.80 -2.19
C GLN A 113 -10.73 6.59 -1.55
N ASN A 114 -10.73 6.46 -0.23
CA ASN A 114 -11.96 6.47 0.54
C ASN A 114 -11.74 7.03 1.96
N THR A 115 -12.82 7.54 2.55
CA THR A 115 -12.78 8.06 3.91
C THR A 115 -12.61 6.94 4.93
N ILE A 116 -11.79 7.22 5.93
CA ILE A 116 -11.63 6.38 7.11
C ILE A 116 -12.64 6.86 8.15
N PRO A 117 -13.56 6.00 8.63
CA PRO A 117 -14.44 6.38 9.72
C PRO A 117 -13.68 6.40 11.06
N PRO A 118 -13.98 7.37 11.95
CA PRO A 118 -13.47 7.38 13.32
C PRO A 118 -13.79 6.07 14.05
N ASN A 119 -12.81 5.50 14.77
CA ASN A 119 -12.97 4.31 15.59
C ASN A 119 -11.91 4.28 16.72
N GLN A 120 -11.92 3.22 17.53
CA GLN A 120 -11.01 3.08 18.68
C GLN A 120 -9.50 3.13 18.35
N PHE A 121 -9.12 2.99 17.08
CA PHE A 121 -7.73 3.03 16.63
C PHE A 121 -7.36 4.30 15.86
N THR A 122 -8.32 5.20 15.60
CA THR A 122 -8.10 6.43 14.83
C THR A 122 -8.36 7.66 15.69
N SER A 123 -8.02 8.85 15.19
CA SER A 123 -8.51 10.11 15.74
C SER A 123 -10.01 10.31 15.41
N ASP A 124 -10.61 11.36 15.97
CA ASP A 124 -11.98 11.80 15.66
C ASP A 124 -12.15 12.32 14.21
N SER A 125 -11.04 12.64 13.54
CA SER A 125 -10.99 13.07 12.15
C SER A 125 -9.73 12.47 11.50
N PRO A 126 -9.77 11.17 11.16
CA PRO A 126 -8.64 10.51 10.52
C PRO A 126 -8.48 11.03 9.09
N ALA A 127 -7.25 10.92 8.56
CA ALA A 127 -7.02 11.16 7.15
C ALA A 127 -7.72 10.09 6.31
N ASP A 128 -8.18 10.48 5.12
CA ASP A 128 -8.64 9.51 4.12
C ASP A 128 -7.51 8.58 3.71
N HIS A 129 -7.85 7.34 3.36
CA HIS A 129 -6.94 6.44 2.66
C HIS A 129 -6.78 6.88 1.21
N ALA A 130 -5.55 6.78 0.68
CA ALA A 130 -5.32 6.88 -0.76
C ALA A 130 -4.30 5.83 -1.23
N ALA A 131 -4.60 5.22 -2.38
CA ALA A 131 -3.63 4.50 -3.18
C ALA A 131 -3.06 5.43 -4.25
N THR A 132 -1.74 5.52 -4.31
CA THR A 132 -1.02 6.47 -5.15
C THR A 132 -0.26 5.78 -6.28
N PHE A 133 -0.11 6.49 -7.38
CA PHE A 133 0.66 6.04 -8.53
C PHE A 133 1.43 7.22 -9.12
N TYR A 134 2.68 7.01 -9.54
CA TYR A 134 3.40 7.97 -10.35
C TYR A 134 4.38 7.27 -11.30
N THR A 135 4.68 7.91 -12.43
CA THR A 135 5.74 7.46 -13.35
C THR A 135 7.01 8.26 -13.08
N THR A 136 8.16 7.72 -13.48
CA THR A 136 9.45 8.42 -13.41
C THR A 136 9.94 8.81 -14.80
N PRO A 137 10.95 9.69 -14.92
CA PRO A 137 11.51 10.08 -16.22
C PRO A 137 12.03 8.94 -17.09
N LYS A 138 12.28 7.75 -16.54
CA LYS A 138 12.70 6.56 -17.30
C LYS A 138 11.55 5.67 -17.77
N GLY A 139 10.30 6.08 -17.54
CA GLY A 139 9.11 5.33 -17.95
C GLY A 139 8.71 4.18 -17.02
N ASN A 140 9.49 3.90 -15.97
CA ASN A 140 9.05 3.03 -14.87
C ASN A 140 8.07 3.76 -13.94
N PHE A 141 7.47 3.04 -13.01
CA PHE A 141 6.48 3.60 -12.09
C PHE A 141 6.64 3.13 -10.64
N VAL A 142 5.94 3.82 -9.76
CA VAL A 142 5.71 3.38 -8.38
C VAL A 142 4.22 3.34 -8.12
N PHE A 143 3.73 2.17 -7.72
CA PHE A 143 2.37 1.97 -7.21
C PHE A 143 2.43 1.73 -5.71
N ASN A 144 1.60 2.44 -4.96
CA ASN A 144 1.43 2.25 -3.53
C ASN A 144 -0.05 2.01 -3.22
N ALA A 145 -0.36 0.78 -2.80
CA ALA A 145 -1.72 0.38 -2.44
C ALA A 145 -2.21 1.04 -1.14
N GLY A 146 -1.27 1.38 -0.26
CA GLY A 146 -1.56 2.06 1.01
C GLY A 146 -2.37 1.22 1.99
N THR A 147 -2.23 -0.10 1.99
CA THR A 147 -2.95 -1.00 2.90
C THR A 147 -2.26 -2.34 3.13
N CYS A 148 -2.18 -2.79 4.39
CA CYS A 148 -1.63 -4.11 4.74
C CYS A 148 -2.47 -5.29 4.24
N PHE A 149 -3.75 -5.07 3.92
CA PHE A 149 -4.68 -6.12 3.54
C PHE A 149 -4.64 -6.49 2.06
N TRP A 150 -3.81 -5.81 1.25
CA TRP A 150 -3.70 -6.09 -0.19
C TRP A 150 -3.40 -7.56 -0.49
N SER A 151 -2.53 -8.19 0.30
CA SER A 151 -2.12 -9.58 0.07
C SER A 151 -3.19 -10.60 0.42
N ILE A 152 -4.20 -10.23 1.22
CA ILE A 152 -5.20 -11.19 1.71
C ILE A 152 -6.03 -11.82 0.59
N PRO A 153 -6.66 -11.05 -0.33
CA PRO A 153 -7.37 -11.62 -1.47
C PRO A 153 -6.45 -12.36 -2.46
N LEU A 154 -5.12 -12.14 -2.39
CA LEU A 154 -4.14 -12.91 -3.17
C LEU A 154 -3.87 -14.29 -2.55
N SER A 155 -4.00 -14.44 -1.23
CA SER A 155 -3.66 -15.66 -0.48
C SER A 155 -4.85 -16.51 0.00
N THR A 156 -6.10 -16.02 -0.14
CA THR A 156 -7.32 -16.74 0.29
C THR A 156 -7.50 -18.04 -0.53
N PRO A 157 -8.11 -19.10 0.06
CA PRO A 157 -7.64 -20.49 0.14
C PRO A 157 -7.14 -21.21 -1.13
N PRO A 158 -6.40 -22.35 -0.95
CA PRO A 158 -6.46 -23.23 0.22
C PRO A 158 -5.58 -22.86 1.43
N GLY A 159 -4.69 -21.86 1.37
CA GLY A 159 -3.63 -21.67 2.38
C GLY A 159 -3.87 -20.69 3.54
N TYR A 160 -4.85 -19.77 3.44
CA TYR A 160 -5.04 -18.70 4.43
C TYR A 160 -6.52 -18.38 4.64
N GLN A 161 -6.96 -18.43 5.89
CA GLN A 161 -8.26 -17.89 6.31
C GLN A 161 -8.00 -16.73 7.26
N GLN A 162 -8.59 -15.57 6.98
CA GLN A 162 -8.40 -14.40 7.81
C GLN A 162 -9.03 -14.64 9.20
N PRO A 163 -8.29 -14.39 10.30
CA PRO A 163 -8.87 -14.49 11.63
C PRO A 163 -9.96 -13.42 11.82
N VAL A 164 -10.76 -13.58 12.86
CA VAL A 164 -11.72 -12.56 13.28
C VAL A 164 -10.96 -11.25 13.54
N CYS A 165 -11.25 -10.23 12.74
CA CYS A 165 -10.61 -8.92 12.83
C CYS A 165 -11.48 -7.99 13.65
N ASN A 166 -10.86 -7.19 14.53
CA ASN A 166 -11.53 -6.08 15.20
C ASN A 166 -11.54 -4.86 14.27
N LEU A 167 -12.61 -4.69 13.52
CA LEU A 167 -12.76 -3.63 12.51
C LEU A 167 -13.25 -2.30 13.10
N GLY A 168 -12.83 -2.01 14.34
CA GLY A 168 -13.26 -0.82 15.07
C GLY A 168 -14.76 -0.84 15.33
N GLN A 169 -15.47 0.20 14.86
CA GLN A 169 -16.92 0.35 15.04
C GLN A 169 -17.75 -0.77 14.38
N ASN A 170 -17.18 -1.48 13.39
CA ASN A 170 -17.84 -2.61 12.72
C ASN A 170 -17.70 -3.93 13.50
N GLY A 171 -17.07 -3.88 14.69
CA GLY A 171 -16.94 -5.01 15.59
C GLY A 171 -16.00 -6.11 15.11
N TYR A 172 -16.15 -7.27 15.72
CA TYR A 172 -15.34 -8.46 15.43
C TYR A 172 -16.02 -9.30 14.35
N ARG A 173 -15.40 -9.42 13.18
CA ARG A 173 -15.88 -10.33 12.12
C ARG A 173 -14.75 -10.86 11.24
N VAL A 174 -15.03 -11.95 10.55
CA VAL A 174 -14.18 -12.43 9.45
C VAL A 174 -14.41 -11.50 8.25
N ILE A 175 -13.33 -11.02 7.64
CA ILE A 175 -13.39 -10.41 6.32
C ILE A 175 -13.38 -11.54 5.30
N ASP A 176 -14.41 -11.59 4.47
CA ASP A 176 -14.52 -12.57 3.39
C ASP A 176 -14.74 -11.84 2.07
N TYR A 177 -13.71 -11.88 1.22
CA TYR A 177 -13.74 -11.30 -0.11
C TYR A 177 -14.53 -12.22 -1.04
N THR A 178 -15.41 -11.64 -1.86
CA THR A 178 -16.07 -12.43 -2.92
C THR A 178 -15.05 -12.89 -3.95
N GLU A 179 -15.38 -13.89 -4.77
CA GLU A 179 -14.47 -14.29 -5.85
C GLU A 179 -14.22 -13.14 -6.83
N THR A 180 -15.22 -12.29 -7.07
CA THR A 180 -15.06 -11.06 -7.87
C THR A 180 -14.06 -10.09 -7.25
N ASP A 181 -14.08 -9.90 -5.93
CA ASP A 181 -13.12 -9.05 -5.23
C ASP A 181 -11.69 -9.60 -5.35
N ARG A 182 -11.53 -10.92 -5.19
CA ARG A 182 -10.24 -11.61 -5.34
C ARG A 182 -9.71 -11.46 -6.76
N GLU A 183 -10.54 -11.72 -7.77
CA GLU A 183 -10.16 -11.57 -9.18
C GLU A 183 -9.80 -10.12 -9.54
N ARG A 184 -10.49 -9.13 -8.97
CA ARG A 184 -10.14 -7.71 -9.14
C ARG A 184 -8.75 -7.41 -8.59
N VAL A 185 -8.43 -7.82 -7.36
CA VAL A 185 -7.10 -7.57 -6.77
C VAL A 185 -6.00 -8.34 -7.51
N ARG A 186 -6.26 -9.60 -7.89
CA ARG A 186 -5.34 -10.41 -8.71
C ARG A 186 -5.08 -9.73 -10.06
N ARG A 187 -6.13 -9.27 -10.74
CA ARG A 187 -6.02 -8.57 -12.03
C ARG A 187 -5.26 -7.26 -11.90
N ILE A 188 -5.55 -6.42 -10.90
CA ILE A 188 -4.82 -5.16 -10.68
C ILE A 188 -3.34 -5.43 -10.41
N THR A 189 -3.04 -6.42 -9.58
CA THR A 189 -1.64 -6.80 -9.27
C THR A 189 -0.93 -7.30 -10.53
N LYS A 190 -1.58 -8.21 -11.28
CA LYS A 190 -1.06 -8.77 -12.53
C LYS A 190 -0.83 -7.71 -13.60
N ASN A 191 -1.77 -6.78 -13.79
CA ASN A 191 -1.59 -5.69 -14.73
C ASN A 191 -0.28 -4.95 -14.42
N ASN A 192 -0.06 -4.57 -13.15
CA ASN A 192 1.18 -3.90 -12.74
C ASN A 192 2.46 -4.71 -13.02
N GLU A 193 2.43 -6.04 -12.90
CA GLU A 193 3.56 -6.91 -13.21
C GLU A 193 3.82 -7.03 -14.72
N GLU A 194 2.76 -7.07 -15.53
CA GLU A 194 2.83 -7.25 -16.98
C GLU A 194 3.06 -5.93 -17.74
N PHE A 195 3.26 -4.81 -17.02
CA PHE A 195 3.53 -3.53 -17.65
C PHE A 195 4.82 -3.57 -18.46
N VAL A 196 4.63 -3.59 -19.77
CA VAL A 196 5.64 -3.22 -20.74
C VAL A 196 5.36 -1.74 -21.00
N GLY A 197 6.30 -0.86 -20.65
CA GLY A 197 6.14 0.60 -20.81
C GLY A 197 5.54 0.95 -22.17
N GLN A 198 4.71 2.00 -22.23
CA GLN A 198 4.19 2.48 -23.51
C GLN A 198 5.40 2.80 -24.40
N GLY A 199 5.69 1.90 -25.33
CA GLY A 199 6.78 2.07 -26.27
C GLY A 199 6.48 3.29 -27.10
N GLU A 200 7.38 4.28 -27.03
CA GLU A 200 7.54 5.25 -28.11
C GLU A 200 8.23 4.59 -29.31
#